data_AF-A0A9E4ZQU3-F1
#
_entry.id   AF-A0A9E4ZQU3-F1
#
_cell.length_a   1.000
_cell.length_b   1.000
_cell.length_c   1.000
_cell.angle_alpha   90.00
_cell.angle_beta   90.00
_cell.angle_gamma   90.00
#
_symmetry.space_group_name_H-M   'P 1'
#
loop_
_entity.id
_entity.type
_entity.pdbx_description
1 polymer ?
#
loop_
_entity_poly.entity_id
_entity_poly.type
_entity_poly.pdbx_seq_one_letter_code
_entity_poly.pdbx_strand_id
1 'polypeptide(L)'
;MHVENYVIDWRSEYTRRLLGSRVNLAPLEVSRYNSGLRLVFNRDLIPSTVKEVVVDNMAGLGYNITEESDTLVFSSSSTTLRVSGRILEVEPFSSDVNLEDLVDLLKVVYRSQGCVKCGSCILWTPPGSAVLTQNGPRPLRRLDDKTRRFYLEACPISDQLVEKVVVPLVTDNPKAFKRRSRRRIITHG
;
A
#
# COMPACT_ATOMS: atom_id res chain seq x y z
N MET A 1 28.16 21.78 -7.67
CA MET A 1 27.61 22.09 -9.01
C MET A 1 26.10 21.96 -8.90
N HIS A 2 25.37 23.08 -8.93
CA HIS A 2 23.91 23.11 -8.94
C HIS A 2 23.47 23.38 -10.39
N VAL A 3 22.49 22.65 -10.90
CA VAL A 3 21.92 22.96 -12.22
C VAL A 3 21.02 24.19 -12.05
N GLU A 4 21.43 25.31 -12.64
CA GLU A 4 20.64 26.56 -12.62
C GLU A 4 19.28 26.34 -13.29
N ASN A 5 18.22 26.89 -12.69
CA ASN A 5 16.84 26.78 -13.17
C ASN A 5 16.29 25.34 -13.28
N TYR A 6 16.89 24.38 -12.57
CA TYR A 6 16.39 23.01 -12.54
C TYR A 6 15.07 22.91 -11.77
N VAL A 7 13.97 22.83 -12.51
CA VAL A 7 12.63 22.58 -11.99
C VAL A 7 12.27 21.13 -12.29
N ILE A 8 12.07 20.33 -11.25
CA ILE A 8 11.56 18.96 -11.40
C ILE A 8 10.04 18.99 -11.29
N ASP A 9 9.36 18.59 -12.36
CA ASP A 9 7.99 18.10 -12.24
C ASP A 9 8.01 16.72 -11.60
N TRP A 10 7.93 16.71 -10.27
CA TRP A 10 8.03 15.49 -9.47
C TRP A 10 6.83 14.57 -9.69
N ARG A 11 5.65 15.09 -10.08
CA ARG A 11 4.46 14.26 -10.35
C ARG A 11 4.69 13.42 -11.59
N SER A 12 5.13 14.06 -12.66
CA SER A 12 5.50 13.38 -13.90
C SER A 12 6.62 12.37 -13.67
N GLU A 13 7.66 12.74 -12.91
CA GLU A 13 8.76 11.83 -12.61
C GLU A 13 8.33 10.61 -11.79
N TYR A 14 7.53 10.81 -10.74
CA TYR A 14 7.03 9.74 -9.90
C TYR A 14 6.10 8.80 -10.66
N THR A 15 5.23 9.36 -11.50
CA THR A 15 4.36 8.57 -12.38
C THR A 15 5.17 7.72 -13.35
N ARG A 16 6.18 8.31 -14.04
CA ARG A 16 7.09 7.57 -14.92
C ARG A 16 7.83 6.46 -14.19
N ARG A 17 8.29 6.72 -12.97
CA ARG A 17 9.00 5.73 -12.15
C ARG A 17 8.12 4.54 -11.80
N LEU A 18 6.84 4.76 -11.51
CA LEU A 18 5.87 3.70 -11.25
C LEU A 18 5.55 2.90 -12.52
N LEU A 19 5.28 3.58 -13.64
CA LEU A 19 5.00 2.95 -14.94
C LEU A 19 6.20 2.14 -15.48
N GLY A 20 7.42 2.63 -15.27
CA GLY A 20 8.65 1.93 -15.64
C GLY A 20 9.10 0.86 -14.64
N SER A 21 8.44 0.75 -13.47
CA SER A 21 8.76 -0.29 -12.49
C SER A 21 8.21 -1.65 -12.93
N ARG A 22 8.76 -2.74 -12.40
CA ARG A 22 8.22 -4.10 -12.61
C ARG A 22 6.75 -4.23 -12.16
N VAL A 23 6.33 -3.43 -11.19
CA VAL A 23 4.93 -3.43 -10.72
C VAL A 23 4.02 -2.77 -11.77
N ASN A 24 4.51 -1.76 -12.49
CA ASN A 24 3.79 -1.01 -13.53
C ASN A 24 2.38 -0.60 -13.08
N LEU A 25 2.28 -0.03 -11.89
CA LEU A 25 1.03 0.38 -11.27
C LEU A 25 1.21 1.83 -10.82
N ALA A 26 0.43 2.74 -11.37
CA ALA A 26 0.49 4.17 -11.07
C ALA A 26 -0.93 4.73 -10.92
N PRO A 27 -1.21 5.55 -9.88
CA PRO A 27 -2.44 6.32 -9.83
C PRO A 27 -2.35 7.43 -10.89
N LEU A 28 -3.26 7.39 -11.87
CA LEU A 28 -3.34 8.37 -12.94
C LEU A 28 -4.28 9.53 -12.58
N GLU A 29 -5.31 9.22 -11.79
CA GLU A 29 -6.27 10.22 -11.32
C GLU A 29 -6.48 10.06 -9.82
N VAL A 30 -6.54 11.21 -9.14
CA VAL A 30 -6.79 11.32 -7.70
C VAL A 30 -7.88 12.37 -7.53
N SER A 31 -9.06 11.98 -7.05
CA SER A 31 -10.18 12.88 -6.84
C SER A 31 -10.78 12.70 -5.46
N ARG A 32 -11.11 13.81 -4.80
CA ARG A 32 -11.87 13.81 -3.55
C ARG A 32 -13.34 14.06 -3.89
N TYR A 33 -14.24 13.36 -3.21
CA TYR A 33 -15.69 13.50 -3.40
C TYR A 33 -16.39 13.35 -2.06
N ASN A 34 -17.37 14.19 -1.74
CA ASN A 34 -18.11 14.15 -0.47
C ASN A 34 -17.17 13.91 0.75
N SER A 35 -17.27 12.72 1.34
CA SER A 35 -16.51 12.19 2.48
C SER A 35 -15.33 11.30 2.10
N GLY A 36 -15.04 11.06 0.82
CA GLY A 36 -14.12 10.02 0.35
C GLY A 36 -13.05 10.49 -0.63
N LEU A 37 -12.22 9.52 -1.02
CA LEU A 37 -11.13 9.65 -1.99
C LEU A 37 -11.24 8.54 -3.02
N ARG A 38 -11.13 8.89 -4.30
CA ARG A 38 -11.10 7.96 -5.43
C ARG A 38 -9.75 8.04 -6.13
N LEU A 39 -9.18 6.87 -6.36
CA LEU A 39 -7.95 6.68 -7.12
C LEU A 39 -8.27 5.84 -8.36
N VAL A 40 -7.80 6.28 -9.52
CA VAL A 40 -7.88 5.51 -10.77
C VAL A 40 -6.46 5.15 -11.21
N PHE A 41 -6.20 3.86 -11.37
CA PHE A 41 -4.90 3.33 -11.76
C PHE A 41 -4.83 3.03 -13.26
N ASN A 42 -3.61 2.94 -13.79
CA ASN A 42 -3.36 2.57 -15.19
C ASN A 42 -3.83 1.15 -15.55
N ARG A 43 -3.95 0.25 -14.57
CA ARG A 43 -4.39 -1.14 -14.72
C ARG A 43 -5.07 -1.65 -13.46
N ASP A 44 -5.56 -2.89 -13.51
CA ASP A 44 -6.25 -3.50 -12.37
C ASP A 44 -5.36 -3.51 -11.13
N LEU A 45 -5.93 -3.06 -10.02
CA LEU A 45 -5.21 -2.88 -8.78
C LEU A 45 -4.88 -4.24 -8.14
N ILE A 46 -5.85 -5.16 -8.15
CA ILE A 46 -5.72 -6.51 -7.63
C ILE A 46 -6.11 -7.49 -8.74
N PRO A 47 -5.19 -7.82 -9.68
CA PRO A 47 -5.46 -8.84 -10.68
C PRO A 47 -5.68 -10.21 -10.02
N SER A 48 -6.44 -11.09 -10.69
CA SER A 48 -6.79 -12.42 -10.18
C SER A 48 -5.59 -13.24 -9.70
N THR A 49 -4.43 -13.07 -10.37
CA THR A 49 -3.17 -13.76 -10.06
C THR A 49 -2.60 -13.44 -8.68
N VAL A 50 -2.95 -12.31 -8.06
CA VAL A 50 -2.47 -11.91 -6.72
C VAL A 50 -3.60 -11.75 -5.71
N LYS A 51 -4.87 -11.97 -6.12
CA LYS A 51 -6.06 -11.74 -5.31
C LYS A 51 -5.99 -12.49 -3.97
N GLU A 52 -5.75 -13.79 -3.99
CA GLU A 52 -5.68 -14.61 -2.77
C GLU A 52 -4.61 -14.07 -1.80
N VAL A 53 -3.42 -13.75 -2.32
CA VAL A 53 -2.32 -13.23 -1.50
C VAL A 53 -2.68 -11.90 -0.86
N VAL A 54 -3.32 -10.99 -1.59
CA VAL A 54 -3.77 -9.70 -1.06
C VAL A 54 -4.83 -9.90 0.02
N VAL A 55 -5.83 -10.74 -0.23
CA VAL A 55 -6.89 -11.05 0.74
C VAL A 55 -6.30 -11.61 2.04
N ASP A 56 -5.43 -12.61 1.95
CA ASP A 56 -4.79 -13.22 3.11
C ASP A 56 -3.92 -12.23 3.89
N ASN A 57 -3.17 -11.39 3.18
CA ASN A 57 -2.35 -10.36 3.81
C ASN A 57 -3.25 -9.37 4.57
N MET A 58 -4.29 -8.85 3.93
CA MET A 58 -5.20 -7.90 4.58
C MET A 58 -5.94 -8.52 5.78
N ALA A 59 -6.36 -9.79 5.67
CA ALA A 59 -6.97 -10.53 6.78
C ALA A 59 -5.98 -10.67 7.95
N GLY A 60 -4.74 -11.08 7.66
CA GLY A 60 -3.67 -11.21 8.65
C GLY A 60 -3.31 -9.90 9.34
N LEU A 61 -3.50 -8.76 8.67
CA LEU A 61 -3.30 -7.42 9.23
C LEU A 61 -4.48 -6.92 10.09
N GLY A 62 -5.58 -7.68 10.11
CA GLY A 62 -6.77 -7.44 10.93
C GLY A 62 -7.88 -6.65 10.24
N TYR A 63 -7.89 -6.58 8.91
CA TYR A 63 -9.02 -6.02 8.16
C TYR A 63 -10.10 -7.09 7.97
N ASN A 64 -11.36 -6.66 7.99
CA ASN A 64 -12.47 -7.49 7.52
C ASN A 64 -12.51 -7.40 5.99
N ILE A 65 -12.75 -8.54 5.32
CA ILE A 65 -12.83 -8.60 3.86
C ILE A 65 -14.17 -9.17 3.45
N THR A 66 -14.87 -8.47 2.58
CA THR A 66 -16.05 -8.96 1.88
C THR A 66 -15.85 -8.82 0.38
N GLU A 67 -16.53 -9.66 -0.39
CA GLU A 67 -16.58 -9.58 -1.85
C GLU A 67 -18.03 -9.36 -2.27
N GLU A 68 -18.27 -8.25 -2.96
CA GLU A 68 -19.59 -7.81 -3.41
C GLU A 68 -19.57 -7.72 -4.94
N SER A 69 -20.12 -8.74 -5.61
CA SER A 69 -20.02 -8.90 -7.07
C SER A 69 -18.54 -8.87 -7.52
N ASP A 70 -18.11 -7.81 -8.21
CA ASP A 70 -16.73 -7.62 -8.70
C ASP A 70 -15.92 -6.64 -7.84
N THR A 71 -16.39 -6.33 -6.63
CA THR A 71 -15.74 -5.37 -5.73
C THR A 71 -15.21 -6.08 -4.48
N LEU A 72 -13.91 -5.93 -4.23
CA LEU A 72 -13.31 -6.31 -2.95
C LEU A 72 -13.41 -5.15 -1.97
N VAL A 73 -13.97 -5.43 -0.80
CA VAL A 73 -14.16 -4.45 0.26
C VAL A 73 -13.27 -4.84 1.44
N PHE A 74 -12.38 -3.93 1.86
CA PHE A 74 -11.54 -4.07 3.04
C PHE A 74 -11.95 -3.03 4.08
N SER A 75 -12.33 -3.48 5.27
CA SER A 75 -12.86 -2.58 6.31
C SER A 75 -12.05 -2.69 7.60
N SER A 76 -11.69 -1.54 8.15
CA SER A 76 -11.21 -1.38 9.52
C SER A 76 -12.34 -0.79 10.40
N SER A 77 -12.04 -0.45 11.65
CA SER A 77 -13.00 0.25 12.52
C SER A 77 -13.27 1.70 12.09
N SER A 78 -12.46 2.28 11.21
CA SER A 78 -12.53 3.69 10.82
C SER A 78 -12.61 3.95 9.33
N THR A 79 -12.33 2.94 8.49
CA THR A 79 -12.14 3.12 7.05
C THR A 79 -12.68 1.93 6.28
N THR A 80 -13.38 2.20 5.18
CA THR A 80 -13.76 1.21 4.16
C THR A 80 -12.99 1.51 2.87
N LEU A 81 -12.33 0.49 2.32
CA LEU A 81 -11.59 0.54 1.07
C LEU A 81 -12.29 -0.37 0.07
N ARG A 82 -12.73 0.16 -1.08
CA ARG A 82 -13.40 -0.60 -2.13
C ARG A 82 -12.54 -0.65 -3.38
N VAL A 83 -12.23 -1.85 -3.86
CA VAL A 83 -11.42 -2.07 -5.05
C VAL A 83 -12.26 -2.74 -6.12
N SER A 84 -12.43 -2.05 -7.26
CA SER A 84 -13.15 -2.55 -8.43
C SER A 84 -12.32 -2.28 -9.68
N GLY A 85 -11.72 -3.35 -10.23
CA GLY A 85 -10.75 -3.27 -11.33
C GLY A 85 -9.61 -2.29 -11.04
N ARG A 86 -9.59 -1.17 -11.76
CA ARG A 86 -8.57 -0.11 -11.67
C ARG A 86 -8.90 0.98 -10.65
N ILE A 87 -10.06 0.91 -10.00
CA ILE A 87 -10.58 1.95 -9.12
C ILE A 87 -10.38 1.50 -7.67
N LEU A 88 -9.86 2.41 -6.84
CA LEU A 88 -9.85 2.28 -5.39
C LEU A 88 -10.54 3.49 -4.76
N GLU A 89 -11.58 3.22 -4.00
CA GLU A 89 -12.33 4.20 -3.23
C GLU A 89 -12.06 4.02 -1.74
N VAL A 90 -11.91 5.14 -1.03
CA VAL A 90 -11.66 5.20 0.40
C VAL A 90 -12.72 6.05 1.05
N GLU A 91 -13.43 5.49 2.03
CA GLU A 91 -14.49 6.20 2.73
C GLU A 91 -14.60 5.77 4.21
N PRO A 92 -14.65 6.72 5.16
CA PRO A 92 -14.35 8.14 4.97
C PRO A 92 -12.86 8.38 4.67
N PHE A 93 -12.54 9.57 4.15
CA PHE A 93 -11.19 10.08 3.93
C PHE A 93 -11.05 11.47 4.55
N SER A 94 -11.20 11.53 5.87
CA SER A 94 -11.21 12.78 6.65
C SER A 94 -10.13 12.84 7.73
N SER A 95 -9.44 11.72 8.00
CA SER A 95 -8.43 11.62 9.04
C SER A 95 -7.16 10.93 8.57
N ASP A 96 -6.07 11.16 9.32
CA ASP A 96 -4.80 10.48 9.13
C ASP A 96 -4.93 8.94 9.19
N VAL A 97 -5.85 8.43 10.02
CA VAL A 97 -6.09 6.98 10.12
C VAL A 97 -6.59 6.42 8.79
N ASN A 98 -7.45 7.14 8.07
CA ASN A 98 -7.95 6.72 6.76
C ASN A 98 -6.84 6.68 5.72
N LEU A 99 -5.93 7.65 5.75
CA LEU A 99 -4.73 7.64 4.90
C LEU A 99 -3.84 6.44 5.21
N GLU A 100 -3.56 6.16 6.49
CA GLU A 100 -2.69 5.04 6.82
C GLU A 100 -3.31 3.67 6.51
N ASP A 101 -4.64 3.52 6.57
CA ASP A 101 -5.32 2.30 6.16
C ASP A 101 -5.22 2.08 4.63
N LEU A 102 -5.42 3.15 3.85
CA LEU A 102 -5.15 3.15 2.42
C LEU A 102 -3.69 2.75 2.13
N VAL A 103 -2.73 3.31 2.87
CA VAL A 103 -1.30 3.00 2.70
C VAL A 103 -1.00 1.55 3.00
N ASP A 104 -1.58 0.96 4.05
CA ASP A 104 -1.41 -0.46 4.37
C ASP A 104 -1.89 -1.35 3.19
N LEU A 105 -3.06 -1.06 2.60
CA LEU A 105 -3.54 -1.77 1.41
C LEU A 105 -2.58 -1.62 0.23
N LEU A 106 -2.15 -0.38 -0.08
CA LEU A 106 -1.23 -0.13 -1.19
C LEU A 106 0.11 -0.86 -0.99
N LYS A 107 0.65 -0.90 0.24
CA LYS A 107 1.85 -1.68 0.56
C LYS A 107 1.66 -3.16 0.25
N VAL A 108 0.51 -3.73 0.62
CA VAL A 108 0.16 -5.13 0.31
C VAL A 108 0.02 -5.35 -1.20
N VAL A 109 -0.67 -4.47 -1.92
CA VAL A 109 -0.84 -4.59 -3.37
C VAL A 109 0.50 -4.55 -4.10
N TYR A 110 1.33 -3.54 -3.82
CA TYR A 110 2.62 -3.35 -4.50
C TYR A 110 3.60 -4.48 -4.18
N ARG A 111 3.66 -4.95 -2.92
CA ARG A 111 4.54 -6.07 -2.58
C ARG A 111 4.08 -7.38 -3.21
N SER A 112 2.77 -7.65 -3.31
CA SER A 112 2.26 -8.89 -3.91
C SER A 112 2.57 -8.97 -5.40
N GLN A 113 2.62 -7.83 -6.09
CA GLN A 113 2.95 -7.76 -7.51
C GLN A 113 4.46 -7.60 -7.78
N GLY A 114 5.21 -7.03 -6.83
CA GLY A 114 6.63 -6.73 -7.00
C GLY A 114 7.61 -7.63 -6.23
N CYS A 115 7.12 -8.60 -5.44
CA CYS A 115 7.94 -9.33 -4.48
C CYS A 115 9.18 -9.97 -5.12
N VAL A 116 10.36 -9.62 -4.61
CA VAL A 116 11.65 -10.23 -4.99
C VAL A 116 12.10 -11.33 -4.02
N LYS A 117 11.22 -11.75 -3.10
CA LYS A 117 11.47 -12.85 -2.15
C LYS A 117 12.72 -12.65 -1.28
N CYS A 118 13.04 -11.41 -0.91
CA CYS A 118 14.20 -11.09 -0.07
C CYS A 118 14.05 -11.53 1.41
N GLY A 119 12.86 -11.94 1.83
CA GLY A 119 12.60 -12.40 3.22
C GLY A 119 12.57 -11.31 4.28
N SER A 120 12.84 -10.03 3.97
CA SER A 120 12.93 -8.95 4.97
C SER A 120 11.67 -8.81 5.84
N CYS A 121 10.48 -8.97 5.25
CA CYS A 121 9.23 -8.89 5.99
C CYS A 121 8.94 -10.11 6.89
N ILE A 122 9.59 -11.25 6.65
CA ILE A 122 9.41 -12.48 7.43
C ILE A 122 10.45 -12.57 8.55
N LEU A 123 11.68 -12.15 8.28
CA LEU A 123 12.81 -12.22 9.21
C LEU A 123 12.51 -11.60 10.59
N TRP A 124 11.71 -10.53 10.59
CA TRP A 124 11.36 -9.78 11.81
C TRP A 124 10.04 -10.23 12.46
N THR A 125 9.41 -11.28 11.92
CA THR A 125 8.20 -11.86 12.52
C THR A 125 8.54 -13.06 13.39
N PRO A 126 7.80 -13.32 14.48
CA PRO A 126 8.02 -14.52 15.27
C PRO A 126 7.87 -15.78 14.42
N PRO A 127 8.65 -16.85 14.66
CA PRO A 127 8.52 -18.11 13.94
C PRO A 127 7.07 -18.60 13.86
N GLY A 128 6.65 -19.09 12.69
CA GLY A 128 5.27 -19.57 12.46
C GLY A 128 4.20 -18.48 12.34
N SER A 129 4.55 -17.19 12.36
CA SER A 129 3.58 -16.10 12.17
C SER A 129 3.31 -15.80 10.70
N ALA A 130 4.34 -15.93 9.86
CA ALA A 130 4.26 -15.71 8.43
C ALA A 130 5.28 -16.59 7.70
N VAL A 131 5.03 -16.83 6.42
CA VAL A 131 5.89 -17.64 5.54
C VAL A 131 6.15 -16.89 4.24
N LEU A 132 7.30 -17.15 3.63
CA LEU A 132 7.58 -16.69 2.27
C LEU A 132 7.17 -17.78 1.27
N THR A 133 6.20 -17.49 0.41
CA THR A 133 5.72 -18.42 -0.63
C THR A 133 6.24 -18.04 -2.00
N GLN A 134 5.94 -18.86 -3.02
CA GLN A 134 6.23 -18.51 -4.42
C GLN A 134 5.50 -17.25 -4.89
N ASN A 135 4.35 -16.93 -4.29
CA ASN A 135 3.54 -15.76 -4.60
C ASN A 135 3.81 -14.59 -3.63
N GLY A 136 4.90 -14.68 -2.87
CA GLY A 136 5.30 -13.67 -1.90
C GLY A 136 4.96 -14.03 -0.45
N PRO A 137 5.15 -13.08 0.47
CA PRO A 137 4.95 -13.31 1.89
C PRO A 137 3.46 -13.46 2.23
N ARG A 138 3.14 -14.43 3.09
CA ARG A 138 1.77 -14.74 3.54
C ARG A 138 1.74 -14.85 5.07
N PRO A 139 0.89 -14.10 5.78
CA PRO A 139 0.67 -14.35 7.21
C PRO A 139 -0.06 -15.69 7.40
N LEU A 140 0.32 -16.46 8.42
CA LEU A 140 -0.32 -17.74 8.75
C LEU A 140 -1.44 -17.59 9.80
N ARG A 141 -1.53 -16.41 10.40
CA ARG A 141 -2.49 -16.04 11.43
C ARG A 141 -2.62 -14.51 11.46
N ARG A 142 -3.62 -14.02 12.19
CA ARG A 142 -3.71 -12.59 12.53
C ARG A 142 -2.45 -12.18 13.29
N LEU A 143 -1.77 -11.15 12.78
CA LEU A 143 -0.57 -10.59 13.38
C LEU A 143 -0.96 -9.57 14.45
N ASP A 144 -0.25 -9.59 15.58
CA ASP A 144 -0.39 -8.54 16.59
C ASP A 144 0.11 -7.18 16.06
N ASP A 145 -0.20 -6.11 16.80
CA ASP A 145 0.11 -4.74 16.40
C ASP A 145 1.60 -4.48 16.16
N LYS A 146 2.50 -5.11 16.93
CA LYS A 146 3.94 -4.91 16.77
C LYS A 146 4.43 -5.67 15.53
N THR A 147 4.06 -6.94 15.42
CA THR A 147 4.46 -7.85 14.35
C THR A 147 3.96 -7.35 13.00
N ARG A 148 2.71 -6.87 12.90
CA ARG A 148 2.17 -6.36 11.63
C ARG A 148 2.92 -5.13 11.12
N ARG A 149 3.47 -4.29 12.01
CA ARG A 149 4.25 -3.11 11.63
C ARG A 149 5.60 -3.51 11.08
N PHE A 150 6.32 -4.42 11.71
CA PHE A 150 7.53 -5.00 11.12
C PHE A 150 7.24 -5.64 9.76
N TYR A 151 6.19 -6.43 9.69
CA TYR A 151 5.80 -7.16 8.48
C TYR A 151 5.55 -6.26 7.27
N LEU A 152 4.89 -5.10 7.47
CA LEU A 152 4.61 -4.15 6.40
C LEU A 152 5.77 -3.19 6.10
N GLU A 153 6.39 -2.62 7.13
CA GLU A 153 7.36 -1.54 6.99
C GLU A 153 8.76 -2.01 6.60
N ALA A 154 9.12 -3.27 6.87
CA ALA A 154 10.46 -3.78 6.53
C ALA A 154 10.67 -4.02 5.02
N CYS A 155 9.62 -3.96 4.21
CA CYS A 155 9.71 -4.24 2.78
C CYS A 155 10.28 -3.04 1.99
N PRO A 156 11.38 -3.20 1.23
CA PRO A 156 11.93 -2.11 0.43
C PRO A 156 10.98 -1.62 -0.66
N ILE A 157 10.12 -2.49 -1.20
CA ILE A 157 9.11 -2.11 -2.21
C ILE A 157 8.07 -1.18 -1.58
N SER A 158 7.59 -1.52 -0.39
CA SER A 158 6.67 -0.67 0.38
C SER A 158 7.26 0.71 0.65
N ASP A 159 8.53 0.79 1.07
CA ASP A 159 9.17 2.09 1.35
C ASP A 159 9.45 2.90 0.07
N GLN A 160 9.99 2.26 -0.97
CA GLN A 160 10.44 2.99 -2.16
C GLN A 160 9.32 3.30 -3.13
N LEU A 161 8.39 2.38 -3.38
CA LEU A 161 7.31 2.61 -4.33
C LEU A 161 6.09 3.23 -3.65
N VAL A 162 5.70 2.75 -2.46
CA VAL A 162 4.48 3.25 -1.83
C VAL A 162 4.74 4.53 -1.06
N GLU A 163 5.57 4.47 -0.02
CA GLU A 163 5.79 5.61 0.88
C GLU A 163 6.43 6.82 0.19
N LYS A 164 7.42 6.59 -0.68
CA LYS A 164 8.21 7.66 -1.32
C LYS A 164 7.68 8.11 -2.69
N VAL A 165 6.73 7.39 -3.29
CA VAL A 165 6.27 7.70 -4.65
C VAL A 165 4.74 7.76 -4.74
N VAL A 166 4.03 6.66 -4.43
CA VAL A 166 2.56 6.63 -4.51
C VAL A 166 1.91 7.58 -3.51
N VAL A 167 2.32 7.57 -2.26
CA VAL A 167 1.71 8.42 -1.23
C VAL A 167 1.88 9.91 -1.56
N PRO A 168 3.06 10.38 -2.00
CA PRO A 168 3.20 11.73 -2.55
C PRO A 168 2.23 12.08 -3.68
N LEU A 169 1.99 11.16 -4.62
CA LEU A 169 1.02 11.39 -5.71
C LEU A 169 -0.41 11.49 -5.17
N VAL A 170 -0.79 10.59 -4.26
CA VAL A 170 -2.13 10.55 -3.64
C VAL A 170 -2.42 11.79 -2.79
N THR A 171 -1.42 12.29 -2.07
CA THR A 171 -1.58 13.42 -1.13
C THR A 171 -1.20 14.76 -1.72
N ASP A 172 -0.82 14.77 -3.00
CA ASP A 172 -0.29 15.93 -3.72
C ASP A 172 0.87 16.63 -2.99
N ASN A 173 1.75 15.85 -2.36
CA ASN A 173 2.83 16.37 -1.52
C ASN A 173 4.12 15.53 -1.65
N PRO A 174 5.19 16.06 -2.27
CA PRO A 174 6.45 15.32 -2.50
C PRO A 174 7.16 14.91 -1.20
N LYS A 175 6.82 15.52 -0.06
CA LYS A 175 7.38 15.23 1.25
C LYS A 175 6.45 14.38 2.12
N ALA A 176 5.36 13.84 1.57
CA ALA A 176 4.38 13.05 2.33
C ALA A 176 4.95 11.80 3.01
N PHE A 177 6.08 11.27 2.55
CA PHE A 177 6.80 10.18 3.22
C PHE A 177 7.34 10.57 4.62
N LYS A 178 7.42 11.87 4.91
CA LYS A 178 7.80 12.45 6.21
C LYS A 178 6.58 12.84 7.07
N ARG A 179 5.35 12.55 6.62
CA ARG A 179 4.13 12.89 7.38
C ARG A 179 4.17 12.30 8.78
N ARG A 180 3.55 13.01 9.73
CA ARG A 180 3.53 12.62 11.15
C ARG A 180 2.75 11.32 11.38
N SER A 181 1.69 11.10 10.62
CA SER A 181 0.82 9.93 10.71
C SER A 181 1.48 8.62 10.28
N ARG A 182 2.60 8.69 9.54
CA ARG A 182 3.25 7.52 8.94
C ARG A 182 3.48 6.47 10.01
N ARG A 183 2.84 5.31 9.85
CA ARG A 183 3.06 4.14 10.70
C ARG A 183 4.52 3.69 10.54
N ARG A 184 5.22 3.47 11.65
CA ARG A 184 6.63 3.06 11.68
C ARG A 184 6.78 1.80 12.52
N ILE A 185 7.90 1.12 12.31
CA ILE A 185 8.36 0.09 13.23
C ILE A 185 8.58 0.73 14.59
N ILE A 186 7.90 0.22 15.62
CA ILE A 186 8.11 0.62 17.00
C ILE A 186 9.07 -0.39 17.61
N THR A 187 10.36 -0.04 17.63
CA THR A 187 11.34 -0.71 18.50
C THR A 187 11.25 -0.01 19.84
N HIS A 188 10.69 -0.67 20.85
CA HIS A 188 10.76 -0.13 22.22
C HIS A 188 12.22 0.07 22.61
N GLY A 189 12.51 1.24 23.17
CA GLY A 189 13.41 1.35 24.32
C GLY A 189 12.66 0.96 25.58
#